data_AF-E0TGI3-F1
#
_entry.id   AF-E0TGI3-F1
#
_cell.length_a   1.000
_cell.length_b   1.000
_cell.length_c   1.000
_cell.angle_alpha   90.00
_cell.angle_beta   90.00
_cell.angle_gamma   90.00
#
_symmetry.space_group_name_H-M   'P 1'
#
loop_
_entity.id
_entity.type
_entity.pdbx_description
1 polymer ?
#
loop_
_entity_poly.entity_id
_entity_poly.type
_entity_poly.pdbx_seq_one_letter_code
_entity_poly.pdbx_strand_id
1 'polypeptide(L)'
;MFSMVPLLVISLILYTIGLFAGGGEQAFIDRIFLDPTLVSGNKWQITFGDAFLTLSMGLLFIELLRATETGTDSLVNHSLSALLFVAALLLFIIMPGFGNSVFFIYMLMTFLDFMAGFIVTTKAARRDFGVS
;
A
#
# COMPACT_ATOMS: atom_id res chain seq x y z
N MET A 1 0.29 3.23 20.24
CA MET A 1 0.27 4.45 19.39
C MET A 1 0.97 4.22 18.05
N PHE A 2 2.26 3.84 17.99
CA PHE A 2 2.93 3.51 16.72
C PHE A 2 2.40 2.24 16.03
N SER A 3 1.73 1.34 16.76
CA SER A 3 1.07 0.13 16.23
C SER A 3 -0.29 0.41 15.57
N MET A 4 -0.69 1.66 15.37
CA MET A 4 -2.01 2.01 14.80
C MET A 4 -1.90 2.71 13.44
N VAL A 5 -0.69 3.08 13.02
CA VAL A 5 -0.48 3.76 11.73
C VAL A 5 -0.44 2.73 10.61
N PRO A 6 -1.18 2.91 9.51
CA PRO A 6 -1.09 2.04 8.35
C PRO A 6 0.35 2.03 7.82
N LEU A 7 0.93 0.84 7.67
CA LEU A 7 2.28 0.66 7.13
C LEU A 7 2.39 1.20 5.71
N LEU A 8 1.30 1.18 4.95
CA LEU A 8 1.29 1.75 3.60
C LEU A 8 1.51 3.26 3.57
N VAL A 9 1.41 3.98 4.70
CA VAL A 9 1.85 5.39 4.80
C VAL A 9 3.35 5.50 4.49
N ILE A 10 4.15 4.53 4.92
CA ILE A 10 5.60 4.50 4.66
C ILE A 10 5.85 4.46 3.15
N SER A 11 5.12 3.60 2.43
CA SER A 11 5.16 3.56 0.97
C SER A 11 4.80 4.91 0.34
N LEU A 12 3.74 5.58 0.82
CA LEU A 12 3.35 6.89 0.29
C LEU A 12 4.48 7.92 0.41
N ILE A 13 5.12 7.95 1.58
CA ILE A 13 6.25 8.86 1.85
C ILE A 13 7.42 8.54 0.91
N LEU A 14 7.77 7.25 0.76
CA LEU A 14 8.86 6.83 -0.12
C LEU A 14 8.60 7.20 -1.59
N TYR A 15 7.39 6.98 -2.08
CA TYR A 15 7.01 7.38 -3.44
C TYR A 15 7.11 8.89 -3.62
N THR A 16 6.58 9.65 -2.66
CA THR A 16 6.58 11.12 -2.70
C THR A 16 8.01 11.66 -2.72
N ILE A 17 8.88 11.16 -1.84
CA ILE A 17 10.29 11.55 -1.81
C ILE A 17 10.98 11.18 -3.11
N GLY A 18 10.76 9.96 -3.62
CA GLY A 18 11.34 9.50 -4.89
C GLY A 18 10.95 10.37 -6.08
N LEU A 19 9.67 10.73 -6.17
CA LEU A 19 9.14 11.60 -7.23
C LEU A 19 9.80 12.98 -7.22
N PHE A 20 9.87 13.63 -6.06
CA PHE A 20 10.40 15.00 -5.95
C PHE A 20 11.93 15.04 -5.97
N ALA A 21 12.62 14.02 -5.44
CA ALA A 21 14.09 13.93 -5.50
C ALA A 21 14.59 13.46 -6.87
N GLY A 22 13.79 12.69 -7.61
CA GLY A 22 14.14 12.08 -8.88
C GLY A 22 14.03 12.98 -10.11
N GLY A 23 13.62 14.25 -9.95
CA GLY A 23 13.49 15.20 -11.06
C GLY A 23 12.21 15.04 -11.89
N GLY A 24 11.20 14.35 -11.37
CA GLY A 24 9.90 14.12 -12.02
C GLY A 24 9.54 12.65 -12.21
N GLU A 25 8.29 12.40 -12.58
CA GLU A 25 7.66 11.07 -12.67
C GLU A 25 8.39 10.10 -13.60
N GLN A 26 8.56 10.51 -14.86
CA GLN A 26 9.19 9.69 -15.90
C GLN A 26 10.65 9.36 -15.60
N ALA A 27 11.35 10.25 -14.89
CA ALA A 27 12.75 10.03 -14.53
C ALA A 27 12.91 9.07 -13.34
N PHE A 28 11.91 9.01 -12.45
CA PHE A 28 11.97 8.20 -11.24
C PHE A 28 11.45 6.78 -11.47
N ILE A 29 10.24 6.62 -12.00
CA ILE A 29 9.54 5.31 -12.02
C ILE A 29 10.20 4.35 -13.00
N ASP A 30 10.49 4.82 -14.22
CA ASP A 30 11.00 3.99 -15.32
C ASP A 30 12.50 3.71 -15.20
N ARG A 31 13.17 4.31 -14.21
CA ARG A 31 14.60 4.11 -14.00
C ARG A 31 14.85 2.67 -13.57
N ILE A 32 15.78 2.02 -14.27
CA ILE A 32 16.23 0.68 -13.93
C ILE A 32 16.89 0.70 -12.55
N PHE A 33 16.38 -0.14 -11.67
CA PHE A 33 16.89 -0.38 -10.33
C PHE A 33 17.85 -1.57 -10.32
N LEU A 34 17.44 -2.69 -10.93
CA LEU A 34 18.23 -3.92 -11.06
C LEU A 34 17.91 -4.61 -12.40
N ASP A 35 18.87 -5.29 -13.00
CA ASP A 35 18.70 -6.00 -14.27
C ASP A 35 19.33 -7.41 -14.28
N PRO A 36 18.98 -8.29 -13.33
CA PRO A 36 19.54 -9.64 -13.28
C PRO A 36 19.23 -10.44 -14.56
N THR A 37 20.21 -11.25 -14.98
CA THR A 37 19.99 -12.27 -16.00
C THR A 37 19.50 -13.54 -15.32
N LEU A 38 18.30 -13.98 -15.68
CA LEU A 38 17.69 -15.19 -15.16
C LEU A 38 18.40 -16.43 -15.70
N VAL A 39 18.27 -17.56 -15.00
CA VAL A 39 18.79 -18.87 -15.45
C VAL A 39 18.18 -19.27 -16.80
N SER A 40 16.98 -18.80 -17.11
CA SER A 40 16.34 -18.97 -18.43
C SER A 40 17.01 -18.18 -19.57
N GLY A 41 17.97 -17.29 -19.26
CA GLY A 41 18.62 -16.39 -20.21
C GLY A 41 17.89 -15.05 -20.41
N ASN A 42 16.69 -14.88 -19.87
CA ASN A 42 15.96 -13.61 -19.95
C ASN A 42 16.58 -12.54 -19.05
N LYS A 43 16.63 -11.30 -19.54
CA LYS A 43 16.93 -10.13 -18.70
C LYS A 43 15.65 -9.69 -18.00
N TRP A 44 15.65 -9.73 -16.67
CA TRP A 44 14.55 -9.19 -15.89
C TRP A 44 14.89 -7.78 -15.45
N GLN A 45 14.38 -6.78 -16.18
CA GLN A 45 14.58 -5.37 -15.84
C GLN A 45 13.58 -4.96 -14.77
N ILE A 46 14.09 -4.72 -13.57
CA ILE A 46 13.34 -4.25 -12.42
C ILE A 46 13.52 -2.74 -12.37
N THR A 47 12.42 -2.00 -12.47
CA THR A 47 12.39 -0.55 -12.33
C THR A 47 12.22 -0.13 -10.88
N PHE A 48 12.42 1.16 -10.57
CA PHE A 48 12.06 1.72 -9.26
C PHE A 48 10.56 1.59 -8.98
N GLY A 49 9.71 1.67 -10.01
CA GLY A 49 8.28 1.39 -9.88
C GLY A 49 7.99 -0.04 -9.42
N ASP A 50 8.66 -1.02 -10.02
CA ASP A 50 8.52 -2.43 -9.64
C ASP A 50 9.00 -2.69 -8.20
N ALA A 51 10.13 -2.09 -7.82
CA ALA A 51 10.66 -2.19 -6.46
C ALA A 51 9.71 -1.56 -5.43
N PHE A 52 9.15 -0.40 -5.74
CA PHE A 52 8.15 0.28 -4.92
C PHE A 52 6.88 -0.57 -4.72
N LEU A 53 6.35 -1.17 -5.79
CA LEU A 53 5.19 -2.05 -5.71
C LEU A 53 5.47 -3.30 -4.89
N THR A 54 6.65 -3.91 -5.10
CA THR A 54 7.07 -5.11 -4.37
C THR A 54 7.17 -4.82 -2.87
N LEU A 55 7.79 -3.70 -2.48
CA LEU A 55 7.86 -3.26 -1.09
C LEU A 55 6.46 -3.01 -0.50
N SER A 56 5.63 -2.26 -1.22
CA SER A 56 4.27 -1.90 -0.77
C SER A 56 3.38 -3.13 -0.57
N MET A 57 3.50 -4.10 -1.47
CA MET A 57 2.80 -5.38 -1.34
C MET A 57 3.24 -6.16 -0.09
N GLY A 58 4.53 -6.15 0.23
CA GLY A 58 5.04 -6.75 1.47
C GLY A 58 4.50 -6.05 2.72
N LEU A 59 4.41 -4.72 2.72
CA LEU A 59 3.81 -3.95 3.82
C LEU A 59 2.32 -4.21 3.96
N LEU A 60 1.57 -4.27 2.85
CA LEU A 60 0.17 -4.68 2.84
C LEU A 60 -0.01 -6.07 3.46
N PHE A 61 0.84 -7.04 3.10
CA PHE A 61 0.76 -8.37 3.68
C PHE A 61 0.90 -8.35 5.21
N ILE A 62 1.83 -7.57 5.74
CA ILE A 62 1.99 -7.39 7.19
C ILE A 62 0.75 -6.75 7.81
N GLU A 63 0.12 -5.76 7.16
CA GLU A 63 -1.14 -5.19 7.63
C GLU A 63 -2.27 -6.22 7.66
N LEU A 64 -2.41 -7.03 6.62
CA LEU A 64 -3.43 -8.07 6.56
C LEU A 64 -3.26 -9.10 7.69
N LEU A 65 -2.02 -9.45 8.05
CA LEU A 65 -1.76 -10.32 9.20
C LEU A 65 -2.19 -9.64 10.51
N ARG A 66 -1.81 -8.37 10.73
CA ARG A 66 -2.18 -7.59 11.91
C ARG A 66 -3.69 -7.36 12.02
N ALA A 67 -4.39 -7.23 10.89
CA ALA A 67 -5.83 -7.06 10.85
C ALA A 67 -6.61 -8.26 11.40
N THR A 68 -5.98 -9.44 11.53
CA THR A 68 -6.61 -10.63 12.13
C THR A 68 -6.61 -10.64 13.66
N GLU A 69 -5.82 -9.76 14.30
CA GLU A 69 -5.77 -9.65 15.76
C GLU A 69 -7.00 -8.88 16.27
N THR A 70 -7.83 -9.54 17.09
CA THR A 70 -9.05 -8.95 17.65
C THR A 70 -8.72 -8.07 18.86
N GLY A 71 -8.94 -6.75 18.75
CA GLY A 71 -8.79 -5.79 19.85
C GLY A 71 -9.46 -4.44 19.56
N THR A 72 -9.65 -3.61 20.59
CA THR A 72 -10.24 -2.26 20.52
C THR A 72 -9.48 -1.30 19.60
N ASP A 73 -8.19 -1.59 19.35
CA ASP A 73 -7.33 -0.82 18.46
C ASP A 73 -7.70 -0.98 16.96
N SER A 74 -8.52 -1.99 16.61
CA SER A 74 -8.88 -2.29 15.21
C SER A 74 -9.76 -1.23 14.53
N LEU A 75 -10.61 -0.52 15.29
CA LEU A 75 -11.49 0.52 14.74
C LEU A 75 -10.72 1.77 14.30
N VAL A 76 -9.69 2.13 15.08
CA VAL A 76 -8.81 3.28 14.78
C VAL A 76 -7.94 2.97 13.57
N ASN A 77 -7.38 1.75 13.50
CA ASN A 77 -6.58 1.30 12.35
C ASN A 77 -7.40 1.37 11.06
N HIS A 78 -8.64 0.87 11.08
CA HIS A 78 -9.52 0.90 9.92
C HIS A 78 -9.80 2.34 9.41
N SER A 79 -10.06 3.27 10.34
CA SER A 79 -10.33 4.66 10.00
C SER A 79 -9.10 5.37 9.42
N LEU A 80 -7.90 5.04 9.90
CA LEU A 80 -6.65 5.58 9.37
C LEU A 80 -6.31 5.02 7.98
N SER A 81 -6.54 3.73 7.74
CA SER A 81 -6.42 3.13 6.41
C SER A 81 -7.40 3.75 5.41
N ALA A 82 -8.63 4.05 5.84
CA ALA A 82 -9.60 4.77 5.02
C ALA A 82 -9.10 6.17 4.63
N LEU A 83 -8.53 6.91 5.60
CA LEU A 83 -7.98 8.24 5.35
C LEU A 83 -6.78 8.18 4.39
N LEU A 84 -5.91 7.18 4.54
CA LEU A 84 -4.79 6.95 3.63
C LEU A 84 -5.28 6.66 2.21
N PHE A 85 -6.31 5.82 2.06
CA PHE A 85 -6.92 5.56 0.76
C PHE A 85 -7.46 6.84 0.11
N VAL A 86 -8.22 7.65 0.85
CA VAL A 86 -8.74 8.94 0.34
C VAL A 86 -7.59 9.87 -0.05
N ALA A 87 -6.54 9.97 0.77
CA ALA A 87 -5.37 10.78 0.45
C ALA A 87 -4.67 10.30 -0.82
N ALA A 88 -4.46 8.98 -0.98
CA ALA A 88 -3.88 8.40 -2.18
C ALA A 88 -4.75 8.64 -3.42
N LEU A 89 -6.08 8.52 -3.29
CA LEU A 89 -7.02 8.82 -4.37
C LEU A 89 -6.95 10.30 -4.80
N LEU A 90 -6.92 11.23 -3.84
CA LEU A 90 -6.79 12.66 -4.13
C LEU A 90 -5.45 12.97 -4.79
N LEU A 91 -4.35 12.37 -4.33
CA LEU A 91 -3.04 12.51 -4.96
C LEU A 91 -3.05 12.00 -6.40
N PHE A 92 -3.63 10.82 -6.65
CA PHE A 92 -3.73 10.25 -8.00
C PHE A 92 -4.49 11.16 -8.98
N ILE A 93 -5.59 11.78 -8.52
CA ILE A 93 -6.44 12.62 -9.38
C ILE A 93 -5.86 14.03 -9.57
N ILE A 94 -5.30 14.62 -8.51
CA ILE A 94 -5.01 16.06 -8.45
C ILE A 94 -3.53 16.35 -8.67
N MET A 95 -2.63 15.52 -8.12
CA MET A 95 -1.20 15.85 -8.05
C MET A 95 -0.46 15.35 -9.30
N PRO A 96 0.24 16.25 -10.02
CA PRO A 96 1.12 15.84 -11.11
C PRO A 96 2.18 14.84 -10.62
N GLY A 97 2.46 13.81 -11.41
CA GLY A 97 3.44 12.78 -11.07
C GLY A 97 2.91 11.55 -10.33
N PHE A 98 1.63 11.55 -9.99
CA PHE A 98 0.94 10.42 -9.36
C PHE A 98 0.00 9.68 -10.32
N GLY A 99 -0.25 10.22 -11.51
CA GLY A 99 -1.23 9.72 -12.49
C GLY A 99 -0.75 8.55 -13.35
N ASN A 100 -0.09 7.55 -12.77
CA ASN A 100 0.43 6.37 -13.49
C ASN A 100 -0.05 5.05 -12.86
N SER A 101 0.16 3.97 -13.62
CA SER A 101 -0.25 2.61 -13.22
C SER A 101 0.44 2.12 -11.94
N VAL A 102 1.68 2.52 -11.68
CA VAL A 102 2.43 2.11 -10.47
C VAL A 102 1.76 2.70 -9.24
N PHE A 103 1.50 4.01 -9.23
CA PHE A 103 0.82 4.64 -8.10
C PHE A 103 -0.65 4.21 -8.01
N PHE A 104 -1.33 3.96 -9.14
CA PHE A 104 -2.69 3.44 -9.15
C PHE A 104 -2.80 2.07 -8.48
N ILE A 105 -1.88 1.13 -8.77
CA ILE A 105 -1.85 -0.19 -8.13
C ILE A 105 -1.60 -0.04 -6.62
N TYR A 106 -0.68 0.85 -6.21
CA TYR A 106 -0.49 1.18 -4.81
C TYR A 106 -1.76 1.76 -4.15
N MET A 107 -2.49 2.64 -4.82
CA MET A 107 -3.77 3.16 -4.34
C MET A 107 -4.82 2.04 -4.20
N LEU A 108 -4.84 1.06 -5.10
CA LEU A 108 -5.68 -0.14 -4.92
C LEU A 108 -5.23 -0.98 -3.71
N MET A 109 -3.94 -1.04 -3.39
CA MET A 109 -3.47 -1.69 -2.17
C MET A 109 -3.99 -1.00 -0.91
N THR A 110 -3.99 0.34 -0.85
CA THR A 110 -4.54 1.08 0.29
C THR A 110 -6.06 0.91 0.40
N PHE A 111 -6.77 0.78 -0.72
CA PHE A 111 -8.19 0.42 -0.74
C PHE A 111 -8.44 -0.98 -0.17
N LEU A 112 -7.64 -1.98 -0.58
CA LEU A 112 -7.77 -3.34 -0.10
C LEU A 112 -7.50 -3.45 1.39
N ASP A 113 -6.52 -2.70 1.91
CA ASP A 113 -6.24 -2.62 3.35
C ASP A 113 -7.44 -2.11 4.15
N PHE A 114 -8.02 -0.98 3.72
CA PHE A 114 -9.26 -0.44 4.28
C PHE A 114 -10.39 -1.48 4.27
N MET A 115 -10.62 -2.17 3.15
CA MET A 115 -11.66 -3.19 3.03
C MET A 115 -11.41 -4.41 3.92
N ALA A 116 -10.17 -4.86 4.04
CA ALA A 116 -9.81 -5.97 4.92
C ALA A 116 -10.15 -5.66 6.38
N GLY A 117 -9.79 -4.46 6.87
CA GLY A 117 -10.14 -4.01 8.22
C GLY A 117 -11.65 -3.97 8.48
N PHE A 118 -12.45 -3.52 7.50
CA PHE A 118 -13.91 -3.51 7.60
C PHE A 118 -14.51 -4.93 7.67
N ILE A 119 -14.00 -5.85 6.85
CA ILE A 119 -14.51 -7.21 6.77
C ILE A 119 -14.23 -7.97 8.08
N VAL A 120 -13.04 -7.82 8.66
CA VAL A 120 -12.69 -8.51 9.92
C VAL A 120 -13.58 -8.04 11.07
N THR A 121 -13.77 -6.74 11.24
CA THR A 121 -14.65 -6.19 12.29
C THR A 121 -16.09 -6.68 12.16
N THR A 122 -16.62 -6.73 10.93
CA THR A 122 -17.97 -7.24 10.65
C THR A 122 -18.12 -8.74 10.97
N LYS A 123 -17.11 -9.55 10.63
CA LYS A 123 -17.12 -11.00 10.93
C LYS A 123 -16.99 -11.28 12.43
N ALA A 124 -16.15 -10.53 13.15
CA ALA A 124 -16.02 -10.65 14.60
C ALA A 124 -17.35 -10.40 15.31
N ALA A 125 -18.05 -9.31 14.96
CA ALA A 125 -19.36 -8.99 15.52
C ALA A 125 -20.38 -10.13 15.31
N ARG A 126 -20.42 -10.76 14.12
CA ARG A 126 -21.35 -11.86 13.82
C ARG A 126 -21.08 -13.13 14.65
N ARG A 127 -19.82 -13.42 14.98
CA ARG A 127 -19.47 -14.58 15.82
C ARG A 127 -19.99 -14.41 17.25
N ASP A 128 -19.94 -13.20 17.77
CA ASP A 128 -20.36 -12.90 19.14
C ASP A 128 -21.89 -13.01 19.32
N PHE A 129 -22.68 -12.88 18.25
CA PHE A 129 -24.14 -13.10 18.26
C PHE A 129 -24.56 -14.57 18.08
N GLY A 130 -23.65 -15.47 17.73
CA GLY A 130 -23.94 -16.88 17.45
C GLY A 130 -23.67 -17.83 18.62
N VAL A 131 -23.18 -17.32 19.76
CA VAL A 131 -22.94 -18.10 20.97
C VAL A 131 -24.04 -17.79 21.97
N SER A 132 -25.12 -18.57 21.93
CA SER A 132 -26.16 -18.68 22.97
C SER A 132 -26.54 -20.15 23.10
#